data_AF-A0A934K160-F1
#
_entry.id   AF-A0A934K160-F1
#
_cell.length_a   1.000
_cell.length_b   1.000
_cell.length_c   1.000
_cell.angle_alpha   90.00
_cell.angle_beta   90.00
_cell.angle_gamma   90.00
#
_symmetry.space_group_name_H-M   'P 1'
#
loop_
_entity.id
_entity.type
_entity.pdbx_description
1 polymer ?
#
loop_
_entity_poly.entity_id
_entity_poly.type
_entity_poly.pdbx_seq_one_letter_code
_entity_poly.pdbx_strand_id
1 'polypeptide(L)' 'MQAIDLELTNAEVEVRQLEARLRVVPMNDLQLLQALERALNAKRERLARLRARHAPN' A
#
# COMPACT_ATOMS: atom_id res chain seq x y z
N MET A 1 -17.65 -16.22 0.55
CA MET A 1 -16.20 -15.97 0.33
C MET A 1 -16.04 -14.84 -0.69
N GLN A 2 -16.46 -13.59 -0.38
CA GLN A 2 -16.69 -12.59 -1.44
C GLN A 2 -16.37 -11.11 -1.12
N ALA A 3 -16.55 -10.61 0.11
CA ALA A 3 -16.24 -9.20 0.42
C ALA A 3 -14.83 -8.99 0.99
N ILE A 4 -14.38 -9.95 1.81
CA ILE A 4 -13.12 -9.90 2.55
C ILE A 4 -11.90 -9.99 1.63
N ASP A 5 -11.91 -10.94 0.69
CA ASP A 5 -10.81 -11.11 -0.26
C ASP A 5 -10.65 -9.91 -1.20
N LEU A 6 -11.76 -9.22 -1.50
CA LEU A 6 -11.76 -8.03 -2.36
C LEU A 6 -11.14 -6.82 -1.65
N GLU A 7 -11.43 -6.62 -0.36
CA GLU A 7 -10.79 -5.54 0.41
C GLU A 7 -9.28 -5.76 0.53
N LEU A 8 -8.86 -7.00 0.79
CA LEU A 8 -7.44 -7.34 0.83
C LEU A 8 -6.76 -7.13 -0.53
N THR A 9 -7.38 -7.62 -1.61
CA THR A 9 -6.87 -7.46 -2.98
C THR A 9 -6.76 -5.97 -3.35
N ASN A 10 -7.77 -5.15 -3.02
CA ASN A 10 -7.74 -3.72 -3.28
C ASN A 10 -6.60 -3.03 -2.50
N ALA A 11 -6.42 -3.37 -1.23
CA ALA A 11 -5.32 -2.83 -0.42
C ALA A 11 -3.94 -3.21 -0.97
N GLU A 12 -3.78 -4.42 -1.51
CA GLU A 12 -2.55 -4.85 -2.17
C GLU A 12 -2.29 -4.10 -3.49
N VAL A 13 -3.33 -3.88 -4.30
CA VAL A 13 -3.23 -3.11 -5.55
C VAL A 13 -2.83 -1.67 -5.26
N GLU A 14 -3.42 -1.02 -4.25
CA GLU A 14 -3.07 0.35 -3.88
C GLU A 14 -1.61 0.49 -3.43
N VAL A 15 -1.09 -0.48 -2.68
CA VAL A 15 0.33 -0.53 -2.29
C VAL A 15 1.22 -0.66 -3.52
N ARG A 16 0.91 -1.59 -4.44
CA ARG A 16 1.69 -1.78 -5.68
C ARG A 16 1.68 -0.54 -6.57
N GLN A 17 0.56 0.16 -6.68
CA GLN A 17 0.47 1.41 -7.45
C GLN A 17 1.35 2.51 -6.85
N LEU A 18 1.41 2.64 -5.52
CA LEU A 18 2.31 3.59 -4.86
C LEU A 18 3.78 3.21 -5.06
N GLU A 19 4.14 1.93 -4.97
CA GLU A 19 5.50 1.47 -5.25
C GLU A 19 5.91 1.74 -6.70
N ALA A 20 5.01 1.53 -7.66
CA ALA A 20 5.24 1.86 -9.06
C ALA A 20 5.44 3.37 -9.25
N ARG A 21 4.64 4.21 -8.58
CA ARG A 21 4.80 5.67 -8.60
C ARG A 21 6.14 6.09 -8.04
N LEU A 22 6.57 5.53 -6.91
CA LEU A 22 7.89 5.81 -6.31
C LEU A 22 9.06 5.52 -7.26
N ARG A 23 8.96 4.45 -8.06
CA ARG A 23 10.01 4.10 -9.04
C ARG A 23 10.18 5.13 -10.16
N VAL A 24 9.14 5.91 -10.46
CA VAL A 24 9.15 6.92 -11.53
C VAL A 24 9.21 8.35 -10.98
N VAL A 25 9.34 8.53 -9.66
CA VAL A 25 9.48 9.86 -9.06
C VAL A 25 10.76 10.51 -9.57
N PRO A 26 10.70 11.76 -10.07
CA PRO A 26 11.90 12.50 -10.44
C PRO A 26 12.79 12.72 -9.21
N MET A 27 14.09 12.42 -9.34
CA MET A 27 15.05 12.46 -8.22
C MET A 27 15.18 13.84 -7.53
N ASN A 28 14.81 14.91 -8.22
CA ASN A 28 14.85 16.27 -7.67
C ASN A 28 13.65 16.61 -6.78
N ASP A 29 12.57 15.83 -6.82
CA ASP A 29 11.36 16.11 -6.04
C ASP A 29 11.35 15.29 -4.74
N LEU A 30 12.21 15.71 -3.82
CA LEU A 30 12.34 15.11 -2.49
C LEU A 30 11.04 15.21 -1.67
N GLN A 31 10.24 16.25 -1.87
CA GLN A 31 8.96 16.40 -1.16
C GLN A 31 7.95 15.37 -1.65
N LEU A 32 7.83 15.19 -2.96
CA LEU A 32 6.97 14.17 -3.54
C LEU A 32 7.43 12.76 -3.14
N LEU A 33 8.74 12.50 -3.15
CA LEU A 33 9.32 11.23 -2.68
C LEU A 33 8.91 10.94 -1.24
N GLN A 34 9.17 11.89 -0.32
CA GLN A 34 8.82 11.74 1.10
C GLN A 34 7.32 11.58 1.32
N ALA A 35 6.49 12.32 0.58
CA ALA A 35 5.03 12.20 0.66
C ALA A 35 4.55 10.80 0.23
N LEU A 36 5.11 10.28 -0.86
CA LEU A 36 4.78 8.95 -1.38
C LEU A 36 5.29 7.83 -0.45
N GLU A 37 6.47 7.97 0.14
CA GLU A 37 6.98 7.02 1.14
C GLU A 37 6.11 6.98 2.40
N ARG A 38 5.69 8.14 2.92
CA ARG A 38 4.76 8.21 4.06
C ARG A 38 3.43 7.57 3.72
N ALA A 39 2.88 7.86 2.54
CA ALA A 39 1.64 7.26 2.07
C ALA A 39 1.77 5.73 1.92
N LEU A 40 2.89 5.26 1.37
CA LEU A 40 3.17 3.84 1.20
C LEU A 40 3.25 3.13 2.57
N ASN A 41 3.96 3.70 3.53
CA ASN A 41 4.06 3.13 4.88
C ASN A 41 2.69 3.00 5.54
N ALA A 42 1.86 4.05 5.48
CA ALA A 42 0.51 4.01 6.03
C ALA A 42 -0.36 2.91 5.38
N LYS A 43 -0.27 2.74 4.05
CA LYS A 43 -1.01 1.68 3.35
C LYS A 43 -0.49 0.28 3.66
N ARG A 44 0.83 0.09 3.78
CA ARG A 44 1.44 -1.19 4.17
C ARG A 44 1.03 -1.59 5.59
N GLU A 45 0.95 -0.64 6.50
CA GLU A 45 0.51 -0.90 7.88
C GLU A 45 -0.98 -1.29 7.92
N ARG A 46 -1.82 -0.62 7.14
CA ARG A 46 -3.23 -1.02 6.98
C ARG A 46 -3.36 -2.41 6.37
N LEU A 47 -2.58 -2.73 5.35
CA LEU A 47 -2.55 -4.04 4.72
C LEU A 47 -2.10 -5.13 5.69
N ALA A 48 -1.08 -4.87 6.51
CA ALA A 48 -0.62 -5.79 7.54
C ALA A 48 -1.71 -6.09 8.57
N ARG A 49 -2.44 -5.05 9.03
CA ARG A 49 -3.59 -5.21 9.92
C ARG A 49 -4.72 -6.01 9.28
N LEU A 50 -5.04 -5.76 8.01
CA LEU A 50 -6.03 -6.53 7.26
C LEU A 50 -5.61 -7.99 7.16
N ARG A 51 -4.38 -8.27 6.70
CA ARG A 51 -3.82 -9.63 6.63
C ARG A 51 -3.88 -10.35 7.97
N ALA A 52 -3.53 -9.69 9.07
CA ALA A 52 -3.60 -10.27 10.42
C ALA A 52 -5.04 -10.62 10.85
N ARG A 53 -6.05 -9.85 10.40
CA ARG A 53 -7.47 -10.18 10.62
C ARG A 53 -7.97 -11.30 9.71
N HIS A 54 -7.33 -11.51 8.56
CA HIS A 54 -7.73 -12.49 7.55
C HIS A 54 -6.98 -13.81 7.65
N ALA A 55 -5.81 -13.86 8.30
CA ALA A 55 -5.13 -15.11 8.60
C ALA A 55 -5.95 -15.88 9.65
N PRO A 56 -6.59 -17.01 9.28
CA PRO A 56 -7.22 -17.87 10.27
C PRO A 56 -6.11 -18.46 11.15
N ASN A 57 -6.31 -18.41 12.46
CA ASN A 57 -5.48 -19.10 13.44
C ASN A 57 -5.52 -20.62 13.20
#